data_AF-A0A9D5SCS9-F1
#
_entry.id   AF-A0A9D5SCS9-F1
#
_cell.length_a   1.000
_cell.length_b   1.000
_cell.length_c   1.000
_cell.angle_alpha   90.00
_cell.angle_beta   90.00
_cell.angle_gamma   90.00
#
_symmetry.space_group_name_H-M   'P 1'
#
loop_
_entity.id
_entity.type
_entity.pdbx_description
1 polymer ?
#
loop_
_entity_poly.entity_id
_entity_poly.type
_entity_poly.pdbx_seq_one_letter_code
_entity_poly.pdbx_strand_id
1 'polypeptide(L)'
;MNLSSKFLLPLAACALMASCANENESVEEMPVTQGKVKFEVPDFEEEASADTRMNVSVTSSGATFTWSEGDTLGVFPDEGYQTAFPISDGTGTSSAEFDGGAWALRASMEYAAYYPFQHPMDAVNKRAIAVSYVGQCQSGNNTTTHLGGYDYLAAPFTEVSSTGNTTFTFAHMGALVRLRLYVPAADSYSSVKLKSSGTKFVTAGTIDLTATSPALSATTTSDEITLELSGVSSDAADDLITLYLMVAPANLSSTQIAVTLAGATKNYLGSVTGKNYEAGTIYSHTAELEAEATSEPVVGSHAYVDLGLPSGLKWATMNIGASAPEDYGDYFAWGETVPYGEADESNATNYNYTSGEGNATYVKTYYDWSTYKYCNGSDNTLTKYNNSTDYGTVDNIATLDLADDAARANWGGSWRMPTQTECQELIDNCTTTWTTVNGVYGRLFTSNINSNTLFLPAAGIRNESALYSAGSGGTYLSSSLSSGSPNSAWRLRFNSRNVSTADSTADDSRCNGHSVRAVWDAK
;
A
#
# COMPACT_ATOMS: atom_id res chain seq x y z
N MET A 1 49.42 23.96 71.12
CA MET A 1 50.25 23.07 70.29
C MET A 1 49.95 23.40 68.84
N ASN A 2 50.99 23.67 68.05
CA ASN A 2 51.05 24.35 66.75
C ASN A 2 51.87 23.46 65.79
N LEU A 3 51.84 23.51 64.45
CA LEU A 3 50.99 24.09 63.39
C LEU A 3 51.52 23.53 62.03
N SER A 4 50.93 23.88 60.88
CA SER A 4 51.51 23.74 59.50
C SER A 4 51.60 22.29 58.94
N SER A 5 51.26 21.91 57.69
CA SER A 5 51.17 22.51 56.34
C SER A 5 52.40 22.29 55.41
N LYS A 6 52.11 22.12 54.10
CA LYS A 6 53.00 22.10 52.90
C LYS A 6 53.83 20.83 52.67
N PHE A 7 54.27 20.43 51.46
CA PHE A 7 53.96 20.60 50.01
C PHE A 7 55.19 19.96 49.27
N LEU A 8 55.18 19.88 47.93
CA LEU A 8 56.30 19.56 46.99
C LEU A 8 56.67 18.08 46.70
N LEU A 9 56.41 17.67 45.44
CA LEU A 9 57.38 17.00 44.53
C LEU A 9 58.54 18.00 44.20
N PRO A 10 59.74 17.62 43.65
CA PRO A 10 59.88 16.71 42.49
C PRO A 10 61.25 15.95 42.27
N LEU A 11 61.31 15.26 41.12
CA LEU A 11 62.45 15.12 40.18
C LEU A 11 63.71 14.22 40.44
N ALA A 12 64.06 13.51 39.36
CA ALA A 12 65.39 13.36 38.75
C ALA A 12 66.45 12.35 39.28
N ALA A 13 66.59 11.25 38.51
CA ALA A 13 67.70 11.03 37.56
C ALA A 13 68.87 10.04 37.88
N CYS A 14 69.28 9.40 36.78
CA CYS A 14 70.61 8.84 36.45
C CYS A 14 71.20 7.68 37.28
N ALA A 15 70.87 6.47 36.82
CA ALA A 15 71.79 5.54 36.15
C ALA A 15 73.29 5.51 36.55
N LEU A 16 73.78 4.30 36.83
CA LEU A 16 75.14 3.88 36.50
C LEU A 16 75.16 2.38 36.17
N MET A 17 75.69 2.04 34.99
CA MET A 17 75.79 0.66 34.49
C MET A 17 77.12 0.02 34.92
N ALA A 18 77.11 -1.29 35.18
CA ALA A 18 78.16 -2.22 34.75
C ALA A 18 77.83 -3.67 35.12
N SER A 19 77.68 -4.54 34.12
CA SER A 19 78.49 -5.77 33.95
C SER A 19 77.82 -6.68 32.92
N CYS A 20 78.36 -6.69 31.69
CA CYS A 20 77.92 -7.62 30.65
C CYS A 20 78.64 -8.96 30.81
N ALA A 21 77.92 -10.07 30.62
CA ALA A 21 78.48 -11.31 30.11
C ALA A 21 77.38 -12.03 29.32
N ASN A 22 77.57 -12.17 28.02
CA ASN A 22 76.56 -12.73 27.12
C ASN A 22 76.57 -14.26 27.19
N GLU A 23 75.39 -14.87 27.24
CA GLU A 23 75.10 -16.01 26.36
C GLU A 23 73.91 -15.61 25.48
N ASN A 24 74.22 -15.30 24.23
CA ASN A 24 73.27 -14.93 23.21
C ASN A 24 72.83 -16.20 22.49
N GLU A 25 71.93 -16.97 23.10
CA GLU A 25 71.06 -17.83 22.32
C GLU A 25 70.09 -16.94 21.56
N SER A 26 70.39 -16.70 20.29
CA SER A 26 69.43 -16.17 19.35
C SER A 26 68.31 -17.19 19.24
N VAL A 27 67.18 -16.93 19.90
CA VAL A 27 65.90 -17.51 19.50
C VAL A 27 65.70 -17.05 18.06
N GLU A 28 65.87 -17.96 17.10
CA GLU A 28 65.29 -17.75 15.79
C GLU A 28 63.79 -17.64 16.00
N GLU A 29 63.25 -16.43 15.83
CA GLU A 29 61.83 -16.27 15.52
C GLU A 29 61.60 -17.03 14.22
N MET A 30 61.17 -18.29 14.35
CA MET A 30 60.66 -19.03 13.21
C MET A 30 59.58 -18.15 12.59
N PRO A 31 59.67 -17.81 11.29
CA PRO A 31 58.64 -17.01 10.66
C PRO A 31 57.34 -17.78 10.77
N VAL A 32 56.41 -17.26 11.59
CA VAL A 32 55.04 -17.76 11.63
C VAL A 32 54.51 -17.51 10.24
N THR A 33 54.49 -18.57 9.43
CA THR A 33 53.93 -18.51 8.10
C THR A 33 52.42 -18.45 8.32
N GLN A 34 51.91 -17.23 8.38
CA GLN A 34 50.50 -16.94 8.60
C GLN A 34 49.72 -17.65 7.50
N GLY A 35 49.04 -18.73 7.88
CA GLY A 35 48.42 -19.65 6.95
C GLY A 35 47.36 -18.92 6.13
N LYS A 36 47.52 -18.96 4.80
CA LYS A 36 46.52 -18.41 3.88
C LYS A 36 45.32 -19.34 3.87
N VAL A 37 44.14 -18.79 4.16
CA VAL A 37 42.88 -19.51 4.06
C VAL A 37 42.21 -19.11 2.76
N LYS A 38 42.06 -20.09 1.85
CA LYS A 38 41.37 -19.92 0.58
C LYS A 38 39.93 -20.38 0.75
N PHE A 39 38.98 -19.70 0.12
CA PHE A 39 37.58 -20.11 0.14
C PHE A 39 37.08 -20.25 -1.29
N GLU A 40 36.20 -21.21 -1.52
CA GLU A 40 35.60 -21.48 -2.82
C GLU A 40 34.08 -21.58 -2.63
N VAL A 41 33.35 -20.72 -3.36
CA VAL A 41 31.88 -20.71 -3.40
C VAL A 41 31.45 -21.14 -4.80
N PRO A 42 30.57 -22.14 -4.95
CA PRO A 42 29.97 -22.46 -6.25
C PRO A 42 29.08 -21.29 -6.72
N ASP A 43 28.90 -21.13 -8.03
CA ASP A 43 27.88 -20.23 -8.54
C ASP A 43 26.48 -20.82 -8.29
N PHE A 44 25.45 -19.96 -8.21
CA PHE A 44 24.06 -20.46 -8.22
C PHE A 44 23.76 -21.09 -9.57
N GLU A 45 23.25 -22.33 -9.59
CA GLU A 45 22.81 -22.98 -10.83
C GLU A 45 21.47 -22.40 -11.31
N GLU A 46 21.26 -22.30 -12.63
CA GLU A 46 19.94 -21.93 -13.20
C GLU A 46 19.01 -23.14 -13.17
N GLU A 47 17.79 -22.97 -12.65
CA GLU A 47 16.69 -23.91 -12.95
C GLU A 47 16.55 -24.06 -14.47
N ALA A 48 16.26 -25.26 -14.97
CA ALA A 48 16.24 -25.58 -16.41
C ALA A 48 15.10 -24.89 -17.21
N SER A 49 15.15 -23.57 -17.37
CA SER A 49 14.30 -22.74 -18.23
C SER A 49 15.03 -21.44 -18.59
N ALA A 50 15.08 -21.08 -19.87
CA ALA A 50 15.92 -19.97 -20.32
C ALA A 50 15.29 -18.58 -20.09
N ASP A 51 15.96 -17.68 -19.34
CA ASP A 51 15.96 -16.24 -19.68
C ASP A 51 17.02 -15.35 -18.98
N THR A 52 17.61 -14.44 -19.76
CA THR A 52 18.68 -13.49 -19.41
C THR A 52 18.25 -12.27 -18.59
N ARG A 53 19.06 -11.53 -17.79
CA ARG A 53 20.43 -11.62 -17.19
C ARG A 53 20.47 -10.62 -15.97
N MET A 54 21.66 -10.19 -15.50
CA MET A 54 21.94 -9.00 -14.63
C MET A 54 21.58 -9.13 -13.12
N ASN A 55 22.10 -8.31 -12.19
CA ASN A 55 23.40 -7.60 -12.13
C ASN A 55 23.92 -7.52 -10.66
N VAL A 56 24.69 -8.43 -10.01
CA VAL A 56 25.28 -9.78 -10.23
C VAL A 56 25.20 -10.38 -11.64
N SER A 57 26.24 -11.09 -12.11
CA SER A 57 26.13 -11.82 -13.38
C SER A 57 25.24 -13.07 -13.26
N VAL A 58 23.93 -12.84 -13.11
CA VAL A 58 22.89 -13.74 -13.60
C VAL A 58 23.13 -13.86 -15.09
N THR A 59 23.70 -14.98 -15.47
CA THR A 59 24.00 -15.44 -16.81
C THR A 59 22.87 -16.35 -17.30
N SER A 60 22.88 -16.71 -18.57
CA SER A 60 22.05 -17.80 -19.12
C SER A 60 22.62 -19.18 -18.76
N SER A 61 23.04 -19.32 -17.50
CA SER A 61 23.71 -20.49 -16.93
C SER A 61 23.71 -20.50 -15.39
N GLY A 62 23.23 -19.45 -14.73
CA GLY A 62 23.27 -19.33 -13.26
C GLY A 62 23.58 -17.91 -12.79
N ALA A 63 23.72 -17.70 -11.48
CA ALA A 63 24.12 -16.41 -10.90
C ALA A 63 25.53 -16.51 -10.29
N THR A 64 26.48 -15.74 -10.84
CA THR A 64 27.88 -15.78 -10.39
C THR A 64 28.04 -15.10 -9.03
N PHE A 65 28.58 -15.81 -8.04
CA PHE A 65 28.88 -15.22 -6.73
C PHE A 65 30.25 -14.53 -6.76
N THR A 66 30.37 -13.36 -6.14
CA THR A 66 31.65 -12.65 -6.00
C THR A 66 31.79 -11.97 -4.66
N TRP A 67 32.93 -12.17 -4.00
CA TRP A 67 33.27 -11.49 -2.75
C TRP A 67 33.46 -9.98 -2.93
N SER A 68 33.07 -9.21 -1.91
CA SER A 68 33.18 -7.75 -1.84
C SER A 68 34.18 -7.30 -0.77
N GLU A 69 34.75 -6.11 -0.93
CA GLU A 69 35.65 -5.53 0.08
C GLU A 69 34.90 -5.35 1.43
N GLY A 70 35.49 -5.87 2.50
CA GLY A 70 34.88 -5.86 3.84
C GLY A 70 34.05 -7.11 4.20
N ASP A 71 33.82 -8.04 3.25
CA ASP A 71 33.22 -9.33 3.58
C ASP A 71 34.04 -10.07 4.64
N THR A 72 33.34 -10.62 5.63
CA THR A 72 33.95 -11.24 6.80
C THR A 72 33.29 -12.58 7.12
N LEU A 73 34.11 -13.59 7.32
CA LEU A 73 33.72 -14.96 7.66
C LEU A 73 33.84 -15.20 9.16
N GLY A 74 32.93 -16.02 9.70
CA GLY A 74 33.08 -16.60 11.03
C GLY A 74 33.73 -17.96 10.92
N VAL A 75 34.88 -18.15 11.57
CA VAL A 75 35.60 -19.44 11.60
C VAL A 75 35.62 -19.98 13.03
N PHE A 76 35.09 -21.19 13.21
CA PHE A 76 35.00 -21.88 14.49
C PHE A 76 36.03 -23.00 14.62
N PRO A 77 36.83 -23.05 15.71
CA PRO A 77 37.53 -24.27 16.13
C PRO A 77 36.55 -25.30 16.72
N ASP A 78 37.00 -26.55 16.92
CA ASP A 78 36.22 -27.59 17.61
C ASP A 78 35.90 -27.22 19.07
N GLU A 79 36.87 -26.70 19.82
CA GLU A 79 36.67 -26.11 21.15
C GLU A 79 36.87 -24.59 21.14
N GLY A 80 35.89 -23.86 21.67
CA GLY A 80 35.90 -22.39 21.77
C GLY A 80 34.93 -21.67 20.84
N TYR A 81 35.08 -20.34 20.83
CA TYR A 81 34.27 -19.38 20.08
C TYR A 81 34.83 -19.15 18.67
N GLN A 82 34.02 -18.55 17.79
CA GLN A 82 34.46 -18.10 16.49
C GLN A 82 35.46 -16.94 16.57
N THR A 83 36.25 -16.78 15.51
CA THR A 83 36.97 -15.53 15.21
C THR A 83 36.60 -15.02 13.82
N ALA A 84 36.83 -13.74 13.59
CA ALA A 84 36.56 -13.06 12.32
C ALA A 84 37.73 -13.25 11.35
N PHE A 85 37.42 -13.63 10.12
CA PHE A 85 38.34 -13.64 8.99
C PHE A 85 37.79 -12.68 7.92
N PRO A 86 38.16 -11.38 7.92
CA PRO A 86 37.91 -10.47 6.80
C PRO A 86 38.69 -10.86 5.54
N ILE A 87 38.14 -10.51 4.37
CA ILE A 87 38.80 -10.69 3.08
C ILE A 87 40.11 -9.89 3.03
N SER A 88 41.17 -10.51 2.47
CA SER A 88 42.50 -9.92 2.34
C SER A 88 43.00 -9.84 0.89
N ASP A 89 42.53 -10.73 0.01
CA ASP A 89 42.75 -10.65 -1.45
C ASP A 89 41.64 -11.41 -2.21
N GLY A 90 41.44 -11.12 -3.50
CA GLY A 90 40.48 -11.84 -4.35
C GLY A 90 39.06 -11.24 -4.44
N THR A 91 38.86 -9.99 -4.04
CA THR A 91 37.62 -9.22 -4.27
C THR A 91 37.20 -9.27 -5.74
N GLY A 92 35.90 -9.45 -6.00
CA GLY A 92 35.33 -9.55 -7.34
C GLY A 92 35.44 -10.95 -7.98
N THR A 93 35.80 -11.98 -7.21
CA THR A 93 35.88 -13.38 -7.66
C THR A 93 35.04 -14.30 -6.78
N SER A 94 34.76 -15.52 -7.25
CA SER A 94 34.16 -16.60 -6.44
C SER A 94 35.16 -17.31 -5.51
N SER A 95 36.43 -16.90 -5.51
CA SER A 95 37.47 -17.50 -4.66
C SER A 95 38.49 -16.48 -4.16
N ALA A 96 38.38 -16.15 -2.88
CA ALA A 96 39.19 -15.15 -2.20
C ALA A 96 40.06 -15.75 -1.08
N GLU A 97 41.08 -14.99 -0.69
CA GLU A 97 41.86 -15.22 0.52
C GLU A 97 41.32 -14.34 1.66
N PHE A 98 41.29 -14.88 2.87
CA PHE A 98 40.88 -14.16 4.06
C PHE A 98 41.91 -14.36 5.17
N ASP A 99 42.05 -13.37 6.05
CA ASP A 99 43.02 -13.37 7.13
C ASP A 99 42.34 -13.15 8.49
N GLY A 100 42.75 -13.91 9.51
CA GLY A 100 42.32 -13.75 10.90
C GLY A 100 43.09 -12.65 11.65
N GLY A 101 43.96 -11.92 10.96
CA GLY A 101 44.85 -10.90 11.53
C GLY A 101 45.85 -11.52 12.49
N ALA A 102 45.73 -11.23 13.79
CA ALA A 102 46.59 -11.85 14.80
C ALA A 102 46.28 -13.35 15.06
N TRP A 103 45.24 -13.91 14.43
CA TRP A 103 44.87 -15.32 14.55
C TRP A 103 45.37 -16.14 13.36
N ALA A 104 46.03 -17.26 13.65
CA ALA A 104 46.41 -18.27 12.67
C ALA A 104 45.72 -19.61 12.97
N LEU A 105 45.35 -20.33 11.91
CA LEU A 105 44.88 -21.71 12.02
C LEU A 105 46.02 -22.64 12.44
N ARG A 106 45.74 -23.61 13.32
CA ARG A 106 46.73 -24.58 13.77
C ARG A 106 46.76 -25.79 12.83
N ALA A 107 47.96 -26.20 12.44
CA ALA A 107 48.17 -27.41 11.63
C ALA A 107 47.57 -28.66 12.30
N SER A 108 46.97 -29.54 11.50
CA SER A 108 46.30 -30.78 11.92
C SER A 108 45.20 -30.59 12.97
N MET A 109 44.54 -29.42 12.95
CA MET A 109 43.27 -29.17 13.64
C MET A 109 42.17 -28.96 12.60
N GLU A 110 40.93 -29.24 12.98
CA GLU A 110 39.75 -28.97 12.15
C GLU A 110 39.06 -27.68 12.57
N TYR A 111 38.54 -26.96 11.58
CA TYR A 111 37.76 -25.74 11.76
C TYR A 111 36.55 -25.77 10.82
N ALA A 112 35.44 -25.15 11.19
CA ALA A 112 34.30 -24.91 10.29
C ALA A 112 34.16 -23.41 9.99
N ALA A 113 33.54 -23.06 8.87
CA ALA A 113 33.38 -21.67 8.44
C ALA A 113 31.94 -21.35 8.01
N TYR A 114 31.54 -20.09 8.16
CA TYR A 114 30.24 -19.60 7.68
C TYR A 114 30.27 -18.11 7.32
N TYR A 115 29.28 -17.68 6.54
CA TYR A 115 29.04 -16.29 6.13
C TYR A 115 27.53 -15.96 6.24
N PRO A 116 27.15 -14.69 6.50
CA PRO A 116 27.99 -13.61 7.01
C PRO A 116 28.33 -13.77 8.50
N PHE A 117 29.51 -13.28 8.90
CA PHE A 117 29.96 -13.28 10.29
C PHE A 117 28.98 -12.55 11.25
N GLN A 118 28.82 -13.06 12.48
CA GLN A 118 27.83 -12.56 13.45
C GLN A 118 28.48 -12.14 14.77
N HIS A 119 27.90 -11.11 15.41
CA HIS A 119 28.37 -10.57 16.69
C HIS A 119 27.32 -10.73 17.82
N PRO A 120 27.75 -10.75 19.10
CA PRO A 120 29.14 -10.83 19.56
C PRO A 120 29.68 -12.28 19.45
N MET A 121 31.01 -12.41 19.32
CA MET A 121 31.68 -13.70 19.01
C MET A 121 31.36 -14.83 20.00
N ASP A 122 31.19 -14.47 21.27
CA ASP A 122 30.98 -15.37 22.41
C ASP A 122 29.52 -15.85 22.57
N ALA A 123 28.56 -15.19 21.93
CA ALA A 123 27.15 -15.56 21.97
C ALA A 123 26.71 -16.50 20.83
N VAL A 124 27.53 -16.66 19.79
CA VAL A 124 27.15 -17.44 18.60
C VAL A 124 27.47 -18.93 18.79
N ASN A 125 26.46 -19.77 18.62
CA ASN A 125 26.57 -21.22 18.76
C ASN A 125 26.77 -21.88 17.39
N LYS A 126 27.91 -22.55 17.17
CA LYS A 126 28.20 -23.29 15.93
C LYS A 126 27.24 -24.43 15.58
N ARG A 127 26.42 -24.90 16.52
CA ARG A 127 25.33 -25.86 16.26
C ARG A 127 23.99 -25.20 15.91
N ALA A 128 23.92 -23.88 15.96
CA ALA A 128 22.72 -23.10 15.74
C ALA A 128 23.05 -21.68 15.25
N ILE A 129 23.82 -21.57 14.17
CA ILE A 129 24.10 -20.28 13.52
C ILE A 129 22.78 -19.70 13.02
N ALA A 130 22.41 -18.52 13.47
CA ALA A 130 21.11 -17.92 13.16
C ALA A 130 21.03 -17.46 11.70
N VAL A 131 19.88 -17.65 11.06
CA VAL A 131 19.59 -17.26 9.68
C VAL A 131 18.26 -16.49 9.64
N SER A 132 18.21 -15.40 8.88
CA SER A 132 16.99 -14.59 8.67
C SER A 132 16.90 -14.14 7.22
N TYR A 133 15.76 -14.35 6.57
CA TYR A 133 15.48 -13.85 5.22
C TYR A 133 14.58 -12.62 5.20
N VAL A 134 14.21 -12.09 6.37
CA VAL A 134 13.40 -10.87 6.51
C VAL A 134 14.27 -9.63 6.72
N GLY A 135 13.82 -8.47 6.22
CA GLY A 135 14.54 -7.19 6.28
C GLY A 135 15.32 -6.82 5.02
N GLN A 136 15.24 -7.63 3.96
CA GLN A 136 15.85 -7.34 2.67
C GLN A 136 15.32 -6.04 2.08
N CYS A 137 16.21 -5.21 1.52
CA CYS A 137 15.86 -3.94 0.89
C CYS A 137 16.66 -3.72 -0.40
N GLN A 138 16.00 -3.75 -1.56
CA GLN A 138 16.65 -3.49 -2.84
C GLN A 138 16.72 -1.98 -3.13
N SER A 139 17.90 -1.49 -3.49
CA SER A 139 18.14 -0.08 -3.81
C SER A 139 18.30 0.14 -5.31
N GLY A 140 17.24 0.56 -6.00
CA GLY A 140 17.17 0.72 -7.45
C GLY A 140 16.58 -0.49 -8.18
N ASN A 141 16.05 -0.27 -9.40
CA ASN A 141 15.56 -1.36 -10.24
C ASN A 141 16.74 -2.26 -10.69
N ASN A 142 16.56 -3.59 -10.67
CA ASN A 142 17.53 -4.58 -11.13
C ASN A 142 18.91 -4.55 -10.42
N THR A 143 18.97 -4.16 -9.13
CA THR A 143 20.21 -4.18 -8.33
C THR A 143 20.25 -5.36 -7.37
N THR A 144 21.45 -5.82 -7.01
CA THR A 144 21.66 -7.01 -6.16
C THR A 144 22.54 -6.76 -4.95
N THR A 145 22.88 -5.49 -4.66
CA THR A 145 23.86 -5.11 -3.63
C THR A 145 23.45 -5.48 -2.21
N HIS A 146 22.15 -5.72 -1.98
CA HIS A 146 21.61 -6.18 -0.70
C HIS A 146 21.76 -7.68 -0.47
N LEU A 147 21.93 -8.50 -1.51
CA LEU A 147 21.84 -9.95 -1.41
C LEU A 147 22.91 -10.58 -0.50
N GLY A 148 24.13 -10.04 -0.50
CA GLY A 148 25.24 -10.59 0.30
C GLY A 148 24.92 -10.70 1.80
N GLY A 149 24.19 -9.72 2.36
CA GLY A 149 23.75 -9.77 3.76
C GLY A 149 22.75 -10.91 4.09
N TYR A 150 22.24 -11.61 3.08
CA TYR A 150 21.21 -12.65 3.18
C TYR A 150 21.59 -13.95 2.45
N ASP A 151 22.75 -13.99 1.80
CA ASP A 151 23.28 -15.19 1.15
C ASP A 151 24.13 -15.98 2.15
N TYR A 152 23.45 -16.71 3.02
CA TYR A 152 24.10 -17.48 4.08
C TYR A 152 24.88 -18.65 3.49
N LEU A 153 26.17 -18.74 3.81
CA LEU A 153 27.05 -19.83 3.38
C LEU A 153 27.51 -20.65 4.60
N ALA A 154 27.68 -21.95 4.42
CA ALA A 154 28.28 -22.82 5.44
C ALA A 154 29.23 -23.87 4.84
N ALA A 155 30.34 -24.10 5.53
CA ALA A 155 31.31 -25.15 5.24
C ALA A 155 31.55 -25.99 6.52
N PRO A 156 31.56 -27.34 6.42
CA PRO A 156 31.76 -28.22 7.57
C PRO A 156 33.17 -28.11 8.13
N PHE A 157 33.40 -28.82 9.25
CA PHE A 157 34.75 -29.02 9.79
C PHE A 157 35.70 -29.59 8.73
N THR A 158 36.80 -28.87 8.50
CA THR A 158 37.80 -29.12 7.46
C THR A 158 39.19 -29.09 8.10
N GLU A 159 40.03 -30.09 7.82
CA GLU A 159 41.38 -30.20 8.36
C GLU A 159 42.31 -29.10 7.80
N VAL A 160 43.19 -28.59 8.67
CA VAL A 160 44.23 -27.62 8.31
C VAL A 160 45.54 -28.35 8.02
N SER A 161 46.12 -28.06 6.85
CA SER A 161 47.38 -28.65 6.39
C SER A 161 48.54 -28.38 7.35
N SER A 162 49.62 -29.16 7.20
CA SER A 162 50.86 -29.00 7.99
C SER A 162 51.55 -27.64 7.84
N THR A 163 51.14 -26.81 6.86
CA THR A 163 51.63 -25.44 6.65
C THR A 163 50.65 -24.36 7.12
N GLY A 164 49.61 -24.72 7.89
CA GLY A 164 48.61 -23.77 8.41
C GLY A 164 47.54 -23.32 7.41
N ASN A 165 47.60 -23.78 6.17
CA ASN A 165 46.64 -23.43 5.12
C ASN A 165 45.45 -24.41 5.13
N THR A 166 44.27 -23.95 4.72
CA THR A 166 43.14 -24.84 4.36
C THR A 166 42.31 -24.24 3.23
N THR A 167 41.39 -25.02 2.67
CA THR A 167 40.43 -24.55 1.68
C THR A 167 39.03 -25.00 2.07
N PHE A 168 38.16 -24.03 2.35
CA PHE A 168 36.76 -24.27 2.66
C PHE A 168 35.94 -24.21 1.37
N THR A 169 35.22 -25.29 1.07
CA THR A 169 34.20 -25.33 0.02
C THR A 169 32.85 -25.03 0.66
N PHE A 170 32.26 -23.90 0.30
CA PHE A 170 30.97 -23.46 0.83
C PHE A 170 29.79 -24.07 0.08
N ALA A 171 28.67 -24.25 0.78
CA ALA A 171 27.35 -24.39 0.18
C ALA A 171 26.47 -23.18 0.54
N HIS A 172 25.68 -22.70 -0.42
CA HIS A 172 24.60 -21.75 -0.17
C HIS A 172 23.51 -22.41 0.68
N MET A 173 22.97 -21.69 1.65
CA MET A 173 21.90 -22.15 2.55
C MET A 173 20.52 -21.63 2.12
N GLY A 174 20.46 -20.78 1.09
CA GLY A 174 19.24 -20.22 0.50
C GLY A 174 19.20 -20.35 -1.02
N ALA A 175 18.04 -20.03 -1.59
CA ALA A 175 17.80 -19.92 -3.03
C ALA A 175 17.66 -18.44 -3.41
N LEU A 176 18.04 -18.08 -4.64
CA LEU A 176 17.86 -16.73 -5.17
C LEU A 176 16.56 -16.67 -6.00
N VAL A 177 15.68 -15.73 -5.71
CA VAL A 177 14.45 -15.49 -6.50
C VAL A 177 14.57 -14.19 -7.27
N ARG A 178 14.38 -14.26 -8.59
CA ARG A 178 14.25 -13.12 -9.51
C ARG A 178 12.77 -12.93 -9.88
N LEU A 179 12.17 -11.83 -9.44
CA LEU A 179 10.82 -11.41 -9.84
C LEU A 179 10.92 -10.43 -11.02
N ARG A 180 10.21 -10.73 -12.10
CA ARG A 180 10.04 -9.85 -13.28
C ARG A 180 8.58 -9.41 -13.35
N LEU A 181 8.30 -8.16 -13.00
CA LEU A 181 6.96 -7.63 -12.83
C LEU A 181 6.67 -6.56 -13.88
N TYR A 182 5.73 -6.83 -14.80
CA TYR A 182 5.22 -5.83 -15.72
C TYR A 182 4.16 -4.99 -15.00
N VAL A 183 4.32 -3.67 -15.01
CA VAL A 183 3.44 -2.74 -14.28
C VAL A 183 2.52 -1.96 -15.23
N PRO A 184 1.23 -1.77 -14.89
CA PRO A 184 0.25 -1.21 -15.82
C PRO A 184 0.25 0.33 -15.87
N ALA A 185 1.13 0.98 -15.10
CA ALA A 185 1.28 2.44 -15.05
C ALA A 185 2.63 2.83 -14.42
N ALA A 186 3.06 4.07 -14.69
CA ALA A 186 4.17 4.73 -14.01
C ALA A 186 3.87 4.94 -12.52
N ASP A 187 4.78 4.52 -11.63
CA ASP A 187 4.69 4.75 -10.19
C ASP A 187 6.08 4.64 -9.53
N SER A 188 6.16 4.93 -8.22
CA SER A 188 7.32 4.63 -7.37
C SER A 188 6.93 3.59 -6.33
N TYR A 189 7.84 2.64 -6.04
CA TYR A 189 7.54 1.44 -5.29
C TYR A 189 8.30 1.37 -3.97
N SER A 190 7.59 0.99 -2.90
CA SER A 190 8.10 0.97 -1.52
C SER A 190 8.37 -0.44 -0.99
N SER A 191 7.62 -1.44 -1.45
CA SER A 191 7.84 -2.86 -1.11
C SER A 191 7.19 -3.77 -2.14
N VAL A 192 7.66 -5.02 -2.23
CA VAL A 192 6.91 -6.14 -2.82
C VAL A 192 6.69 -7.20 -1.76
N LYS A 193 5.45 -7.70 -1.68
CA LYS A 193 5.04 -8.79 -0.80
C LYS A 193 4.73 -10.02 -1.64
N LEU A 194 5.25 -11.17 -1.20
CA LEU A 194 4.91 -12.48 -1.73
C LEU A 194 4.11 -13.23 -0.67
N LYS A 195 2.84 -13.52 -0.95
CA LYS A 195 1.95 -14.22 -0.02
C LYS A 195 1.52 -15.58 -0.56
N SER A 196 1.89 -16.62 0.17
CA SER A 196 1.51 -18.02 -0.08
C SER A 196 0.09 -18.31 0.42
N SER A 197 -0.65 -19.06 -0.38
CA SER A 197 -1.97 -19.63 -0.04
C SER A 197 -1.90 -20.98 0.69
N GLY A 198 -0.71 -21.55 0.88
CA GLY A 198 -0.51 -22.91 1.38
C GLY A 198 0.82 -23.11 2.11
N THR A 199 1.82 -23.68 1.42
CA THR A 199 3.17 -23.89 2.00
C THR A 199 3.80 -22.55 2.39
N LYS A 200 4.09 -22.37 3.68
CA LYS A 200 4.69 -21.14 4.21
C LYS A 200 6.14 -20.97 3.78
N PHE A 201 6.57 -19.71 3.64
CA PHE A 201 7.98 -19.35 3.56
C PHE A 201 8.65 -19.61 4.91
N VAL A 202 9.88 -20.14 4.90
CA VAL A 202 10.75 -20.16 6.08
C VAL A 202 11.45 -18.80 6.16
N THR A 203 11.13 -18.02 7.18
CA THR A 203 11.62 -16.63 7.34
C THR A 203 12.84 -16.54 8.24
N ALA A 204 13.03 -17.52 9.14
CA ALA A 204 14.23 -17.67 9.93
C ALA A 204 14.54 -19.16 10.20
N GLY A 205 15.81 -19.46 10.45
CA GLY A 205 16.29 -20.80 10.72
C GLY A 205 17.62 -20.82 11.46
N THR A 206 18.21 -22.00 11.56
CA THR A 206 19.53 -22.25 12.13
C THR A 206 20.34 -23.25 11.32
N ILE A 207 21.66 -23.07 11.25
CA ILE A 207 22.60 -24.02 10.62
C ILE A 207 23.45 -24.69 11.72
N ASP A 208 23.65 -26.00 11.62
CA ASP A 208 24.61 -26.76 12.43
C ASP A 208 25.88 -27.01 11.63
N LEU A 209 26.98 -26.31 11.99
CA LEU A 209 28.30 -26.46 11.36
C LEU A 209 29.02 -27.75 11.79
N THR A 210 28.53 -28.46 12.81
CA THR A 210 29.06 -29.77 13.22
C THR A 210 28.48 -30.94 12.40
N ALA A 211 27.51 -30.67 11.53
CA ALA A 211 27.04 -31.62 10.52
C ALA A 211 28.07 -31.76 9.38
N THR A 212 28.25 -32.98 8.88
CA THR A 212 29.14 -33.27 7.73
C THR A 212 28.66 -32.65 6.41
N SER A 213 27.38 -32.29 6.33
CA SER A 213 26.77 -31.51 5.27
C SER A 213 25.82 -30.50 5.92
N PRO A 214 26.29 -29.29 6.25
CA PRO A 214 25.46 -28.25 6.87
C PRO A 214 24.23 -27.92 6.01
N ALA A 215 23.10 -27.68 6.65
CA ALA A 215 21.84 -27.34 5.99
C ALA A 215 20.98 -26.47 6.91
N LEU A 216 20.09 -25.67 6.31
CA LEU A 216 19.16 -24.82 7.05
C LEU A 216 18.05 -25.64 7.72
N SER A 217 17.95 -25.53 9.05
CA SER A 217 16.79 -26.01 9.82
C SER A 217 15.84 -24.84 10.11
N ALA A 218 14.58 -24.94 9.70
CA ALA A 218 13.60 -23.88 9.89
C ALA A 218 13.24 -23.66 11.37
N THR A 219 13.16 -22.40 11.81
CA THR A 219 12.69 -22.02 13.16
C THR A 219 11.47 -21.11 13.13
N THR A 220 11.34 -20.24 12.12
CA THR A 220 10.17 -19.37 11.92
C THR A 220 9.62 -19.52 10.51
N THR A 221 8.29 -19.55 10.38
CA THR A 221 7.60 -19.60 9.08
C THR A 221 6.49 -18.55 9.00
N SER A 222 6.24 -18.06 7.79
CA SER A 222 5.23 -17.03 7.49
C SER A 222 4.49 -17.38 6.19
N ASP A 223 3.21 -17.04 6.10
CA ASP A 223 2.51 -17.04 4.81
C ASP A 223 2.98 -15.90 3.90
N GLU A 224 3.60 -14.86 4.45
CA GLU A 224 4.10 -13.69 3.71
C GLU A 224 5.62 -13.50 3.89
N ILE A 225 6.33 -13.14 2.81
CA ILE A 225 7.68 -12.57 2.85
C ILE A 225 7.70 -11.24 2.07
N THR A 226 8.44 -10.26 2.58
CA THR A 226 8.52 -8.90 2.03
C THR A 226 9.94 -8.56 1.65
N LEU A 227 10.10 -7.94 0.48
CA LEU A 227 11.29 -7.23 0.05
C LEU A 227 10.95 -5.73 0.05
N GLU A 228 11.62 -4.96 0.89
CA GLU A 228 11.51 -3.49 0.89
C GLU A 228 12.22 -2.92 -0.36
N LEU A 229 11.77 -1.77 -0.85
CA LEU A 229 12.26 -1.15 -2.07
C LEU A 229 12.61 0.33 -1.82
N SER A 230 13.77 0.74 -2.31
CA SER A 230 14.23 2.13 -2.24
C SER A 230 14.69 2.58 -3.63
N GLY A 231 14.17 3.71 -4.12
CA GLY A 231 14.53 4.23 -5.45
C GLY A 231 14.14 3.31 -6.62
N VAL A 232 13.08 2.50 -6.48
CA VAL A 232 12.51 1.68 -7.55
C VAL A 232 11.27 2.38 -8.11
N SER A 233 11.21 2.57 -9.42
CA SER A 233 10.09 3.23 -10.12
C SER A 233 9.95 2.72 -11.56
N SER A 234 8.81 3.00 -12.16
CA SER A 234 8.52 2.90 -13.59
C SER A 234 8.19 4.29 -14.16
N ASP A 235 8.47 4.48 -15.45
CA ASP A 235 8.23 5.73 -16.17
C ASP A 235 6.97 5.62 -17.08
N ALA A 236 6.53 4.40 -17.41
CA ALA A 236 5.41 4.11 -18.29
C ALA A 236 4.59 2.87 -17.87
N ALA A 237 3.50 2.63 -18.59
CA ALA A 237 2.81 1.34 -18.57
C ALA A 237 3.62 0.30 -19.37
N ASP A 238 3.47 -0.98 -19.00
CA ASP A 238 4.20 -2.14 -19.52
C ASP A 238 5.72 -2.13 -19.24
N ASP A 239 6.18 -1.21 -18.37
CA ASP A 239 7.55 -1.20 -17.87
C ASP A 239 7.85 -2.45 -17.03
N LEU A 240 9.10 -2.91 -17.10
CA LEU A 240 9.56 -4.09 -16.37
C LEU A 240 10.36 -3.72 -15.11
N ILE A 241 9.80 -4.03 -13.95
CA ILE A 241 10.50 -4.00 -12.67
C ILE A 241 11.15 -5.37 -12.40
N THR A 242 12.45 -5.39 -12.12
CA THR A 242 13.21 -6.61 -11.80
C THR A 242 13.74 -6.54 -10.38
N LEU A 243 13.32 -7.50 -9.55
CA LEU A 243 13.61 -7.55 -8.12
C LEU A 243 14.25 -8.87 -7.73
N TYR A 244 15.18 -8.83 -6.76
CA TYR A 244 15.90 -9.99 -6.24
C TYR A 244 15.68 -10.13 -4.74
N LEU A 245 15.40 -11.36 -4.29
CA LEU A 245 15.42 -11.71 -2.88
C LEU A 245 16.01 -13.11 -2.66
N MET A 246 16.78 -13.25 -1.58
CA MET A 246 17.14 -14.56 -1.03
C MET A 246 15.95 -15.16 -0.29
N VAL A 247 15.69 -16.44 -0.47
CA VAL A 247 14.67 -17.20 0.28
C VAL A 247 15.26 -18.47 0.85
N ALA A 248 14.73 -18.93 1.98
CA ALA A 248 15.03 -20.26 2.50
C ALA A 248 14.54 -21.36 1.54
N PRO A 249 15.18 -22.54 1.52
CA PRO A 249 14.73 -23.67 0.72
C PRO A 249 13.34 -24.16 1.17
N ALA A 250 12.42 -24.31 0.22
CA ALA A 250 11.05 -24.72 0.47
C ALA A 250 10.34 -25.18 -0.82
N ASN A 251 9.51 -26.22 -0.73
CA ASN A 251 8.73 -26.70 -1.88
C ASN A 251 7.38 -25.97 -2.00
N LEU A 252 7.30 -25.00 -2.92
CA LEU A 252 6.09 -24.26 -3.27
C LEU A 252 5.56 -24.60 -4.68
N SER A 253 6.00 -25.69 -5.33
CA SER A 253 5.67 -26.03 -6.74
C SER A 253 4.18 -26.14 -7.09
N SER A 254 3.30 -26.30 -6.10
CA SER A 254 1.84 -26.37 -6.27
C SER A 254 1.08 -25.19 -5.64
N THR A 255 1.81 -24.15 -5.21
CA THR A 255 1.26 -23.05 -4.42
C THR A 255 1.16 -21.79 -5.27
N GLN A 256 -0.03 -21.20 -5.37
CA GLN A 256 -0.16 -19.85 -5.91
C GLN A 256 0.38 -18.85 -4.87
N ILE A 257 1.33 -18.04 -5.31
CA ILE A 257 1.90 -16.93 -4.55
C ILE A 257 1.29 -15.64 -5.10
N ALA A 258 0.48 -14.96 -4.29
CA ALA A 258 0.01 -13.62 -4.59
C ALA A 258 1.18 -12.63 -4.50
N VAL A 259 1.24 -11.71 -5.45
CA VAL A 259 2.23 -10.63 -5.51
C VAL A 259 1.49 -9.33 -5.25
N THR A 260 1.94 -8.56 -4.26
CA THR A 260 1.45 -7.20 -4.00
C THR A 260 2.63 -6.24 -4.04
N LEU A 261 2.67 -5.39 -5.05
CA LEU A 261 3.67 -4.33 -5.22
C LEU A 261 3.07 -3.01 -4.72
N ALA A 262 3.64 -2.45 -3.65
CA ALA A 262 3.12 -1.25 -3.00
C ALA A 262 3.65 0.02 -3.70
N GLY A 263 2.86 0.55 -4.64
CA GLY A 263 3.13 1.84 -5.29
C GLY A 263 2.71 3.04 -4.43
N ALA A 264 3.18 4.22 -4.80
CA ALA A 264 2.84 5.46 -4.10
C ALA A 264 1.42 5.95 -4.42
N THR A 265 0.88 5.59 -5.59
CA THR A 265 -0.52 5.95 -5.96
C THR A 265 -1.54 4.88 -5.59
N LYS A 266 -1.15 3.61 -5.64
CA LYS A 266 -1.99 2.42 -5.40
C LYS A 266 -1.11 1.17 -5.26
N ASN A 267 -1.68 0.10 -4.70
CA ASN A 267 -1.07 -1.22 -4.82
C ASN A 267 -1.31 -1.79 -6.23
N TYR A 268 -0.41 -2.67 -6.65
CA TYR A 268 -0.53 -3.45 -7.87
C TYR A 268 -0.51 -4.94 -7.49
N LEU A 269 -1.44 -5.70 -8.03
CA LEU A 269 -1.72 -7.08 -7.66
C LEU A 269 -1.43 -8.02 -8.83
N GLY A 270 -0.90 -9.19 -8.53
CA GLY A 270 -0.70 -10.27 -9.49
C GLY A 270 -0.49 -11.60 -8.80
N SER A 271 -0.11 -12.63 -9.54
CA SER A 271 0.26 -13.91 -8.94
C SER A 271 1.30 -14.66 -9.77
N VAL A 272 2.07 -15.51 -9.10
CA VAL A 272 3.01 -16.46 -9.70
C VAL A 272 2.75 -17.86 -9.15
N THR A 273 3.09 -18.89 -9.92
CA THR A 273 3.13 -20.26 -9.39
C THR A 273 4.46 -20.47 -8.71
N GLY A 274 4.45 -20.86 -7.43
CA GLY A 274 5.67 -21.17 -6.69
C GLY A 274 6.46 -22.33 -7.30
N LYS A 275 7.69 -22.50 -6.83
CA LYS A 275 8.63 -23.54 -7.30
C LYS A 275 9.23 -24.29 -6.12
N ASN A 276 9.96 -25.36 -6.39
CA ASN A 276 10.75 -26.05 -5.38
C ASN A 276 12.05 -25.27 -5.19
N TYR A 277 12.08 -24.34 -4.24
CA TYR A 277 13.27 -23.53 -4.01
C TYR A 277 14.33 -24.38 -3.32
N GLU A 278 15.37 -24.76 -4.06
CA GLU A 278 16.53 -25.50 -3.56
C GLU A 278 17.73 -24.58 -3.34
N ALA A 279 18.54 -24.88 -2.34
CA ALA A 279 19.65 -24.03 -1.94
C ALA A 279 20.74 -24.01 -3.03
N GLY A 280 21.30 -22.83 -3.32
CA GLY A 280 22.28 -22.67 -4.40
C GLY A 280 21.69 -22.71 -5.82
N THR A 281 20.38 -22.54 -5.98
CA THR A 281 19.73 -22.41 -7.29
C THR A 281 19.04 -21.04 -7.43
N ILE A 282 19.06 -20.46 -8.64
CA ILE A 282 18.28 -19.27 -8.98
C ILE A 282 16.97 -19.64 -9.69
N TYR A 283 15.87 -19.03 -9.22
CA TYR A 283 14.53 -19.22 -9.74
C TYR A 283 13.98 -17.91 -10.29
N SER A 284 13.54 -17.93 -11.55
CA SER A 284 12.88 -16.78 -12.17
C SER A 284 11.36 -16.94 -12.16
N HIS A 285 10.67 -15.85 -11.83
CA HIS A 285 9.22 -15.68 -12.00
C HIS A 285 8.94 -14.49 -12.90
N THR A 286 7.78 -14.50 -13.55
CA THR A 286 7.30 -13.37 -14.34
C THR A 286 5.80 -13.23 -14.13
N ALA A 287 5.33 -11.99 -13.89
CA ALA A 287 3.92 -11.66 -13.73
C ALA A 287 3.60 -10.33 -14.39
N GLU A 288 2.42 -10.25 -14.98
CA GLU A 288 1.75 -8.98 -15.28
C GLU A 288 0.94 -8.58 -14.04
N LEU A 289 1.02 -7.31 -13.65
CA LEU A 289 0.28 -6.78 -12.50
C LEU A 289 -0.88 -5.90 -12.96
N GLU A 290 -1.98 -5.94 -12.22
CA GLU A 290 -3.13 -5.06 -12.36
C GLU A 290 -3.18 -4.05 -11.20
N ALA A 291 -3.80 -2.89 -11.41
CA ALA A 291 -4.02 -1.93 -10.32
C ALA A 291 -5.06 -2.49 -9.33
N GLU A 292 -4.80 -2.38 -8.02
CA GLU A 292 -5.79 -2.75 -6.99
C GLU A 292 -7.05 -1.90 -7.15
N ALA A 293 -8.21 -2.58 -7.24
CA ALA A 293 -9.49 -1.92 -7.40
C ALA A 293 -9.90 -1.21 -6.10
N THR A 294 -10.06 0.11 -6.15
CA THR A 294 -10.60 0.90 -5.04
C THR A 294 -12.09 0.63 -4.88
N SER A 295 -12.47 -0.23 -3.93
CA SER A 295 -13.87 -0.39 -3.55
C SER A 295 -14.36 0.84 -2.80
N GLU A 296 -15.40 1.52 -3.31
CA GLU A 296 -16.06 2.61 -2.59
C GLU A 296 -16.63 2.09 -1.26
N PRO A 297 -16.45 2.82 -0.13
CA PRO A 297 -17.02 2.41 1.14
C PRO A 297 -18.56 2.54 1.13
N VAL A 298 -19.24 1.62 1.83
CA VAL A 298 -20.70 1.47 1.79
C VAL A 298 -21.28 1.64 3.20
N VAL A 299 -22.38 2.40 3.34
CA VAL A 299 -23.23 2.40 4.54
C VAL A 299 -24.60 1.81 4.19
N GLY A 300 -24.94 0.69 4.84
CA GLY A 300 -26.15 -0.06 4.50
C GLY A 300 -26.01 -0.68 3.11
N SER A 301 -26.85 -0.23 2.17
CA SER A 301 -26.83 -0.61 0.75
C SER A 301 -26.31 0.49 -0.19
N HIS A 302 -25.80 1.61 0.34
CA HIS A 302 -25.45 2.79 -0.46
C HIS A 302 -23.98 3.16 -0.31
N ALA A 303 -23.27 3.25 -1.43
CA ALA A 303 -21.88 3.65 -1.51
C ALA A 303 -21.73 5.17 -1.33
N TYR A 304 -20.60 5.59 -0.76
CA TYR A 304 -20.28 6.98 -0.51
C TYR A 304 -18.84 7.32 -0.87
N VAL A 305 -18.60 8.59 -1.17
CA VAL A 305 -17.27 9.17 -1.28
C VAL A 305 -17.00 10.08 -0.10
N ASP A 306 -15.84 9.87 0.54
CA ASP A 306 -15.29 10.79 1.52
C ASP A 306 -14.43 11.84 0.79
N LEU A 307 -14.98 13.04 0.60
CA LEU A 307 -14.24 14.16 0.00
C LEU A 307 -13.35 14.90 1.02
N GLY A 308 -13.31 14.46 2.29
CA GLY A 308 -12.50 15.09 3.34
C GLY A 308 -13.01 16.47 3.78
N LEU A 309 -14.27 16.81 3.49
CA LEU A 309 -14.85 18.13 3.74
C LEU A 309 -14.85 18.50 5.24
N PRO A 310 -14.74 19.80 5.60
CA PRO A 310 -14.70 20.25 6.99
C PRO A 310 -15.87 19.79 7.88
N SER A 311 -17.08 19.67 7.33
CA SER A 311 -18.26 19.10 8.01
C SER A 311 -18.07 17.65 8.47
N GLY A 312 -17.19 16.91 7.78
CA GLY A 312 -17.00 15.47 7.91
C GLY A 312 -18.02 14.62 7.14
N LEU A 313 -18.99 15.24 6.45
CA LEU A 313 -20.06 14.55 5.74
C LEU A 313 -19.54 13.69 4.58
N LYS A 314 -20.26 12.60 4.32
CA LYS A 314 -20.01 11.69 3.20
C LYS A 314 -21.07 11.89 2.13
N TRP A 315 -20.67 11.97 0.87
CA TRP A 315 -21.59 12.19 -0.26
C TRP A 315 -21.91 10.86 -0.94
N ALA A 316 -23.17 10.62 -1.26
CA ALA A 316 -23.59 9.43 -2.01
C ALA A 316 -22.90 9.36 -3.38
N THR A 317 -22.49 8.17 -3.84
CA THR A 317 -21.84 8.07 -5.16
C THR A 317 -22.83 8.00 -6.32
N MET A 318 -24.13 7.83 -6.05
CA MET A 318 -25.23 7.94 -7.03
C MET A 318 -26.41 8.78 -6.51
N ASN A 319 -27.33 9.15 -7.41
CA ASN A 319 -28.59 9.83 -7.05
C ASN A 319 -29.57 8.85 -6.37
N ILE A 320 -30.58 9.36 -5.68
CA ILE A 320 -31.74 8.51 -5.32
C ILE A 320 -32.37 7.98 -6.61
N GLY A 321 -32.73 6.69 -6.65
CA GLY A 321 -33.32 6.04 -7.83
C GLY A 321 -32.34 5.67 -8.95
N ALA A 322 -31.08 6.08 -8.86
CA ALA A 322 -30.03 5.70 -9.82
C ALA A 322 -29.53 4.26 -9.60
N SER A 323 -29.06 3.62 -10.66
CA SER A 323 -28.36 2.32 -10.60
C SER A 323 -26.84 2.45 -10.80
N ALA A 324 -26.39 3.56 -11.40
CA ALA A 324 -24.98 3.93 -11.56
C ALA A 324 -24.74 5.42 -11.17
N PRO A 325 -23.49 5.82 -10.83
CA PRO A 325 -23.14 7.20 -10.46
C PRO A 325 -23.58 8.29 -11.44
N GLU A 326 -23.57 7.96 -12.74
CA GLU A 326 -23.91 8.81 -13.86
C GLU A 326 -25.41 8.84 -14.23
N ASP A 327 -26.23 7.94 -13.68
CA ASP A 327 -27.68 7.97 -13.93
C ASP A 327 -28.32 9.21 -13.30
N TYR A 328 -29.33 9.77 -13.98
CA TYR A 328 -30.08 10.91 -13.45
C TYR A 328 -30.87 10.57 -12.18
N GLY A 329 -31.24 9.30 -12.02
CA GLY A 329 -32.08 8.83 -10.93
C GLY A 329 -33.46 9.46 -10.94
N ASP A 330 -34.08 9.46 -9.76
CA ASP A 330 -35.41 9.98 -9.52
C ASP A 330 -35.44 11.49 -9.37
N TYR A 331 -36.61 12.06 -9.62
CA TYR A 331 -36.91 13.48 -9.44
C TYR A 331 -37.91 13.63 -8.29
N PHE A 332 -37.75 14.69 -7.49
CA PHE A 332 -38.59 15.01 -6.34
C PHE A 332 -38.99 16.48 -6.37
N ALA A 333 -40.22 16.78 -5.94
CA ALA A 333 -40.57 18.14 -5.52
C ALA A 333 -40.07 18.36 -4.09
N TRP A 334 -39.79 19.60 -3.70
CA TRP A 334 -39.17 19.87 -2.42
C TRP A 334 -40.13 19.58 -1.25
N GLY A 335 -39.72 18.77 -0.28
CA GLY A 335 -40.59 18.28 0.80
C GLY A 335 -41.52 17.12 0.39
N GLU A 336 -41.40 16.61 -0.84
CA GLU A 336 -42.06 15.38 -1.28
C GLU A 336 -41.05 14.22 -1.30
N THR A 337 -41.51 13.06 -0.82
CA THR A 337 -40.69 11.86 -0.64
C THR A 337 -40.95 10.78 -1.68
N VAL A 338 -42.00 10.95 -2.49
CA VAL A 338 -42.36 10.04 -3.59
C VAL A 338 -41.86 10.66 -4.91
N PRO A 339 -41.14 9.90 -5.75
CA PRO A 339 -40.55 10.42 -6.97
C PRO A 339 -41.56 10.55 -8.12
N TYR A 340 -41.07 11.10 -9.23
CA TYR A 340 -41.74 10.94 -10.53
C TYR A 340 -41.89 9.45 -10.89
N GLY A 341 -43.01 9.08 -11.48
CA GLY A 341 -43.15 7.82 -12.19
C GLY A 341 -44.12 7.96 -13.35
N GLU A 342 -43.93 7.14 -14.39
CA GLU A 342 -44.92 7.01 -15.45
C GLU A 342 -46.06 6.10 -14.96
N ALA A 343 -47.30 6.57 -15.07
CA ALA A 343 -48.46 5.75 -14.77
C ALA A 343 -48.69 4.76 -15.92
N ASP A 344 -48.85 3.48 -15.59
CA ASP A 344 -49.48 2.51 -16.48
C ASP A 344 -50.86 3.05 -16.90
N GLU A 345 -51.25 2.88 -18.17
CA GLU A 345 -52.42 3.53 -18.81
C GLU A 345 -53.76 3.21 -18.10
N SER A 346 -53.76 2.25 -17.18
CA SER A 346 -54.88 1.90 -16.32
C SER A 346 -55.15 2.85 -15.14
N ASN A 347 -54.21 3.70 -14.71
CA ASN A 347 -54.35 4.54 -13.51
C ASN A 347 -53.87 6.00 -13.68
N ALA A 348 -54.52 6.75 -14.54
CA ALA A 348 -54.31 8.20 -14.64
C ALA A 348 -55.00 8.96 -13.49
N THR A 349 -54.24 9.47 -12.51
CA THR A 349 -54.43 10.79 -11.82
C THR A 349 -53.42 10.99 -10.68
N ASN A 350 -52.99 12.24 -10.45
CA ASN A 350 -52.19 12.65 -9.26
C ASN A 350 -53.05 12.74 -7.97
N TYR A 351 -53.98 11.82 -7.76
CA TYR A 351 -54.91 11.80 -6.63
C TYR A 351 -54.98 10.40 -6.01
N ASN A 352 -55.23 10.32 -4.71
CA ASN A 352 -55.43 9.07 -4.00
C ASN A 352 -56.64 8.30 -4.57
N TYR A 353 -56.39 7.31 -5.42
CA TYR A 353 -57.39 6.34 -5.82
C TYR A 353 -57.54 5.28 -4.72
N THR A 354 -58.58 5.42 -3.90
CA THR A 354 -59.00 4.35 -2.99
C THR A 354 -59.76 3.28 -3.77
N SER A 355 -59.04 2.40 -4.47
CA SER A 355 -59.58 1.07 -4.77
C SER A 355 -59.80 0.34 -3.44
N GLY A 356 -60.87 -0.44 -3.36
CA GLY A 356 -61.15 -1.25 -2.17
C GLY A 356 -60.04 -2.27 -1.94
N GLU A 357 -59.61 -2.39 -0.68
CA GLU A 357 -58.70 -3.43 -0.18
C GLU A 357 -57.23 -3.37 -0.67
N GLY A 358 -56.49 -2.34 -0.20
CA GLY A 358 -55.06 -2.48 0.12
C GLY A 358 -54.07 -1.71 -0.76
N ASN A 359 -53.43 -0.69 -0.17
CA ASN A 359 -52.30 0.09 -0.69
C ASN A 359 -52.50 0.77 -2.06
N ALA A 360 -53.08 1.97 -2.04
CA ALA A 360 -52.94 2.93 -3.13
C ALA A 360 -51.46 3.29 -3.31
N THR A 361 -50.92 3.06 -4.51
CA THR A 361 -49.56 3.50 -4.87
C THR A 361 -49.66 4.91 -5.45
N TYR A 362 -49.23 5.92 -4.67
CA TYR A 362 -49.12 7.28 -5.18
C TYR A 362 -47.97 7.34 -6.19
N VAL A 363 -48.24 7.83 -7.40
CA VAL A 363 -47.23 8.02 -8.46
C VAL A 363 -47.37 9.46 -8.95
N LYS A 364 -46.27 10.24 -8.88
CA LYS A 364 -46.29 11.63 -9.33
C LYS A 364 -45.99 11.67 -10.83
N THR A 365 -46.97 12.07 -11.64
CA THR A 365 -46.84 12.13 -13.11
C THR A 365 -46.69 13.56 -13.66
N TYR A 366 -46.80 14.56 -12.78
CA TYR A 366 -46.83 15.98 -13.14
C TYR A 366 -46.20 16.81 -12.01
N TYR A 367 -45.44 17.85 -12.39
CA TYR A 367 -44.79 18.78 -11.48
C TYR A 367 -45.31 20.20 -11.67
N ASP A 368 -46.26 20.59 -10.84
CA ASP A 368 -46.81 21.95 -10.82
C ASP A 368 -47.41 22.28 -9.44
N TRP A 369 -47.98 23.46 -9.31
CA TRP A 369 -48.68 23.87 -8.09
C TRP A 369 -50.01 23.14 -7.87
N SER A 370 -50.71 22.65 -8.91
CA SER A 370 -51.95 21.87 -8.70
C SER A 370 -51.71 20.50 -8.07
N THR A 371 -50.49 19.97 -8.19
CA THR A 371 -50.08 18.64 -7.69
C THR A 371 -49.05 18.69 -6.56
N TYR A 372 -48.69 19.87 -6.06
CA TYR A 372 -47.68 20.04 -5.01
C TYR A 372 -48.26 19.85 -3.60
N LYS A 373 -47.71 18.90 -2.83
CA LYS A 373 -48.15 18.45 -1.50
C LYS A 373 -48.37 19.58 -0.49
N TYR A 374 -47.57 20.64 -0.55
CA TYR A 374 -47.55 21.71 0.45
C TYR A 374 -48.11 23.05 -0.06
N CYS A 375 -49.21 23.00 -0.82
CA CYS A 375 -50.07 24.14 -1.13
C CYS A 375 -51.52 23.71 -1.43
N ASN A 376 -52.43 24.67 -1.60
CA ASN A 376 -53.81 24.44 -2.08
C ASN A 376 -53.97 24.78 -3.57
N GLY A 377 -53.10 24.22 -4.42
CA GLY A 377 -53.20 24.31 -5.88
C GLY A 377 -52.57 25.56 -6.52
N SER A 378 -51.97 26.45 -5.73
CA SER A 378 -51.36 27.70 -6.18
C SER A 378 -50.15 28.08 -5.33
N ASP A 379 -49.17 28.75 -5.92
CA ASP A 379 -47.90 29.11 -5.26
C ASP A 379 -48.10 30.02 -4.03
N ASN A 380 -49.14 30.84 -4.05
CA ASN A 380 -49.54 31.71 -2.95
C ASN A 380 -50.50 31.07 -1.91
N THR A 381 -50.60 29.73 -1.89
CA THR A 381 -51.49 28.99 -0.96
C THR A 381 -50.78 27.89 -0.17
N LEU A 382 -49.49 28.12 0.12
CA LEU A 382 -48.61 27.21 0.85
C LEU A 382 -49.18 26.83 2.22
N THR A 383 -49.03 25.55 2.58
CA THR A 383 -49.54 24.98 3.84
C THR A 383 -48.44 24.57 4.82
N LYS A 384 -47.19 24.52 4.37
CA LYS A 384 -45.99 24.20 5.17
C LYS A 384 -44.74 24.87 4.58
N TYR A 385 -43.71 25.05 5.38
CA TYR A 385 -42.41 25.63 5.05
C TYR A 385 -42.55 27.01 4.42
N ASN A 386 -43.13 27.95 5.14
CA ASN A 386 -43.44 29.27 4.64
C ASN A 386 -43.20 30.35 5.70
N ASN A 387 -42.55 31.43 5.27
CA ASN A 387 -42.13 32.57 6.09
C ASN A 387 -42.81 33.90 5.69
N SER A 388 -43.75 33.89 4.73
CA SER A 388 -44.49 35.08 4.31
C SER A 388 -46.00 34.86 4.29
N THR A 389 -46.74 35.84 4.82
CA THR A 389 -48.21 35.87 4.80
C THR A 389 -48.79 35.97 3.40
N ASP A 390 -48.03 36.47 2.44
CA ASP A 390 -48.47 36.64 1.05
C ASP A 390 -48.63 35.30 0.32
N TYR A 391 -48.05 34.22 0.88
CA TYR A 391 -48.01 32.89 0.28
C TYR A 391 -48.78 31.83 1.07
N GLY A 392 -49.54 32.18 2.13
CA GLY A 392 -50.40 31.24 2.85
C GLY A 392 -50.06 31.08 4.33
N THR A 393 -50.16 29.85 4.86
CA THR A 393 -49.92 29.56 6.28
C THR A 393 -48.46 29.71 6.62
N VAL A 394 -48.12 30.56 7.60
CA VAL A 394 -46.74 30.81 8.03
C VAL A 394 -46.37 29.90 9.20
N ASP A 395 -45.27 29.16 9.05
CA ASP A 395 -44.65 28.34 10.10
C ASP A 395 -43.18 28.73 10.40
N ASN A 396 -42.55 29.51 9.52
CA ASN A 396 -41.13 29.90 9.57
C ASN A 396 -40.14 28.73 9.59
N ILE A 397 -40.54 27.53 9.16
CA ILE A 397 -39.64 26.39 9.11
C ILE A 397 -38.80 26.49 7.83
N ALA A 398 -37.50 26.76 7.99
CA ALA A 398 -36.57 27.04 6.89
C ALA A 398 -35.71 25.83 6.46
N THR A 399 -35.93 24.66 7.03
CA THR A 399 -35.25 23.41 6.66
C THR A 399 -36.25 22.25 6.75
N LEU A 400 -36.19 21.31 5.80
CA LEU A 400 -37.09 20.16 5.77
C LEU A 400 -36.99 19.34 7.06
N ASP A 401 -38.14 18.85 7.52
CA ASP A 401 -38.19 17.80 8.54
C ASP A 401 -37.73 16.48 7.92
N LEU A 402 -37.12 15.61 8.72
CA LEU A 402 -36.68 14.28 8.26
C LEU A 402 -37.81 13.38 7.69
N ALA A 403 -39.08 13.70 7.96
CA ALA A 403 -40.24 13.02 7.38
C ALA A 403 -40.60 13.49 5.96
N ASP A 404 -40.06 14.64 5.54
CA ASP A 404 -40.27 15.26 4.22
C ASP A 404 -38.97 15.31 3.39
N ASP A 405 -37.87 14.79 3.94
CA ASP A 405 -36.58 14.65 3.27
C ASP A 405 -36.57 13.39 2.39
N ALA A 406 -36.41 13.58 1.08
CA ALA A 406 -36.47 12.50 0.09
C ALA A 406 -35.38 11.44 0.31
N ALA A 407 -34.17 11.82 0.73
CA ALA A 407 -33.08 10.89 1.00
C ALA A 407 -33.34 10.06 2.26
N ARG A 408 -33.79 10.70 3.34
CA ARG A 408 -34.17 9.99 4.58
C ARG A 408 -35.31 9.02 4.34
N ALA A 409 -36.31 9.41 3.55
CA ALA A 409 -37.48 8.57 3.27
C ALA A 409 -37.16 7.36 2.39
N ASN A 410 -36.30 7.52 1.38
CA ASN A 410 -35.98 6.45 0.42
C ASN A 410 -34.81 5.55 0.87
N TRP A 411 -33.79 6.09 1.56
CA TRP A 411 -32.56 5.34 1.94
C TRP A 411 -32.43 5.11 3.46
N GLY A 412 -33.28 5.71 4.29
CA GLY A 412 -33.36 5.43 5.72
C GLY A 412 -32.28 6.11 6.58
N GLY A 413 -31.85 5.42 7.65
CA GLY A 413 -31.11 6.00 8.77
C GLY A 413 -29.86 6.82 8.40
N SER A 414 -29.68 7.96 9.08
CA SER A 414 -28.62 8.97 8.88
C SER A 414 -28.44 9.59 7.50
N TRP A 415 -28.90 8.96 6.41
CA TRP A 415 -29.01 9.59 5.09
C TRP A 415 -30.01 10.75 5.13
N ARG A 416 -29.69 11.84 4.43
CA ARG A 416 -30.55 13.04 4.28
C ARG A 416 -30.13 13.86 3.06
N MET A 417 -30.94 14.83 2.69
CA MET A 417 -30.58 15.86 1.74
C MET A 417 -29.52 16.80 2.35
N PRO A 418 -28.55 17.30 1.55
CA PRO A 418 -27.61 18.31 2.01
C PRO A 418 -28.34 19.63 2.28
N THR A 419 -27.84 20.45 3.20
CA THR A 419 -28.30 21.84 3.38
C THR A 419 -27.68 22.76 2.33
N GLN A 420 -28.16 24.02 2.23
CA GLN A 420 -27.53 25.04 1.40
C GLN A 420 -26.04 25.22 1.74
N THR A 421 -25.70 25.26 3.03
CA THR A 421 -24.33 25.47 3.51
C THR A 421 -23.41 24.30 3.12
N GLU A 422 -23.92 23.07 3.15
CA GLU A 422 -23.16 21.86 2.76
C GLU A 422 -22.97 21.77 1.25
N CYS A 423 -23.98 22.20 0.47
CA CYS A 423 -23.82 22.37 -0.98
C CYS A 423 -22.78 23.45 -1.31
N GLN A 424 -22.70 24.52 -0.51
CA GLN A 424 -21.68 25.55 -0.68
C GLN A 424 -20.29 25.05 -0.26
N GLU A 425 -20.17 24.30 0.84
CA GLU A 425 -18.93 23.66 1.28
C GLU A 425 -18.34 22.75 0.20
N LEU A 426 -19.18 21.96 -0.48
CA LEU A 426 -18.76 21.11 -1.61
C LEU A 426 -18.13 21.95 -2.74
N ILE A 427 -18.72 23.12 -3.06
CA ILE A 427 -18.19 24.02 -4.10
C ILE A 427 -16.86 24.63 -3.63
N ASP A 428 -16.80 25.15 -2.41
CA ASP A 428 -15.66 25.90 -1.89
C ASP A 428 -14.41 25.02 -1.70
N ASN A 429 -14.60 23.72 -1.43
CA ASN A 429 -13.52 22.76 -1.18
C ASN A 429 -13.19 21.83 -2.36
N CYS A 430 -13.83 22.00 -3.52
CA CYS A 430 -13.55 21.19 -4.71
C CYS A 430 -13.17 22.03 -5.94
N THR A 431 -12.18 21.57 -6.69
CA THR A 431 -12.01 21.99 -8.09
C THR A 431 -13.06 21.26 -8.93
N THR A 432 -13.66 21.91 -9.93
CA THR A 432 -14.73 21.30 -10.73
C THR A 432 -14.48 21.39 -12.23
N THR A 433 -14.76 20.31 -12.95
CA THR A 433 -14.64 20.22 -14.41
C THR A 433 -15.93 19.68 -15.03
N TRP A 434 -16.34 20.22 -16.18
CA TRP A 434 -17.41 19.64 -16.99
C TRP A 434 -16.83 18.49 -17.80
N THR A 435 -17.44 17.31 -17.73
CA THR A 435 -16.92 16.08 -18.34
C THR A 435 -18.04 15.12 -18.73
N THR A 436 -17.66 13.95 -19.23
CA THR A 436 -18.56 12.85 -19.59
C THR A 436 -18.11 11.58 -18.87
N VAL A 437 -19.04 10.90 -18.19
CA VAL A 437 -18.83 9.57 -17.62
C VAL A 437 -19.80 8.61 -18.30
N ASN A 438 -19.31 7.52 -18.88
CA ASN A 438 -20.09 6.52 -19.62
C ASN A 438 -21.09 7.08 -20.63
N GLY A 439 -20.71 8.17 -21.31
CA GLY A 439 -21.54 8.87 -22.31
C GLY A 439 -22.48 9.94 -21.74
N VAL A 440 -22.67 10.01 -20.43
CA VAL A 440 -23.51 11.02 -19.76
C VAL A 440 -22.70 12.26 -19.41
N TYR A 441 -23.15 13.44 -19.86
CA TYR A 441 -22.56 14.72 -19.47
C TYR A 441 -22.88 15.08 -18.02
N GLY A 442 -21.92 15.71 -17.34
CA GLY A 442 -22.08 16.18 -15.97
C GLY A 442 -20.88 16.98 -15.49
N ARG A 443 -20.81 17.17 -14.17
CA ARG A 443 -19.73 17.92 -13.52
C ARG A 443 -19.02 17.05 -12.49
N LEU A 444 -17.73 16.88 -12.68
CA LEU A 444 -16.84 16.19 -11.76
C LEU A 444 -16.30 17.19 -10.75
N PHE A 445 -16.50 16.90 -9.48
CA PHE A 445 -15.93 17.60 -8.34
C PHE A 445 -14.72 16.79 -7.87
N THR A 446 -13.56 17.42 -7.75
CA THR A 446 -12.33 16.82 -7.21
C THR A 446 -11.98 17.56 -5.93
N SER A 447 -11.91 16.83 -4.82
CA SER A 447 -11.57 17.40 -3.52
C SER A 447 -10.18 18.05 -3.54
N ASN A 448 -10.10 19.30 -3.08
CA ASN A 448 -8.84 20.00 -2.88
C ASN A 448 -8.10 19.51 -1.61
N ILE A 449 -8.68 18.58 -0.85
CA ILE A 449 -8.19 18.08 0.44
C ILE A 449 -7.55 16.70 0.31
N ASN A 450 -8.23 15.77 -0.39
CA ASN A 450 -7.78 14.38 -0.52
C ASN A 450 -7.84 13.82 -1.96
N SER A 451 -8.11 14.67 -2.96
CA SER A 451 -8.20 14.30 -4.39
C SER A 451 -9.29 13.29 -4.76
N ASN A 452 -10.11 12.81 -3.83
CA ASN A 452 -11.27 11.98 -4.14
C ASN A 452 -12.28 12.76 -4.99
N THR A 453 -13.08 12.04 -5.79
CA THR A 453 -13.96 12.66 -6.79
C THR A 453 -15.43 12.29 -6.63
N LEU A 454 -16.31 13.23 -6.95
CA LEU A 454 -17.76 13.06 -7.01
C LEU A 454 -18.26 13.53 -8.37
N PHE A 455 -18.86 12.64 -9.16
CA PHE A 455 -19.54 13.02 -10.40
C PHE A 455 -21.02 13.29 -10.14
N LEU A 456 -21.50 14.46 -10.58
CA LEU A 456 -22.92 14.78 -10.63
C LEU A 456 -23.36 14.86 -12.10
N PRO A 457 -24.27 13.99 -12.58
CA PRO A 457 -24.75 14.07 -13.94
C PRO A 457 -25.62 15.31 -14.17
N ALA A 458 -25.64 15.79 -15.41
CA ALA A 458 -26.47 16.91 -15.86
C ALA A 458 -27.94 16.48 -16.01
N ALA A 459 -28.58 16.14 -14.89
CA ALA A 459 -29.92 15.56 -14.84
C ALA A 459 -31.06 16.54 -15.15
N GLY A 460 -30.78 17.83 -15.40
CA GLY A 460 -31.79 18.81 -15.76
C GLY A 460 -32.79 19.14 -14.65
N ILE A 461 -34.06 19.31 -15.04
CA ILE A 461 -35.22 19.64 -14.20
C ILE A 461 -36.49 19.10 -14.87
N ARG A 462 -37.42 18.54 -14.10
CA ARG A 462 -38.78 18.27 -14.56
C ARG A 462 -39.72 19.41 -14.20
N ASN A 463 -40.50 19.88 -15.16
CA ASN A 463 -41.56 20.86 -14.97
C ASN A 463 -42.77 20.37 -15.79
N GLU A 464 -43.95 20.37 -15.20
CA GLU A 464 -45.13 19.66 -15.70
C GLU A 464 -44.79 18.17 -15.95
N SER A 465 -44.94 17.67 -17.17
CA SER A 465 -44.53 16.32 -17.58
C SER A 465 -43.13 16.27 -18.25
N ALA A 466 -42.56 17.43 -18.62
CA ALA A 466 -41.40 17.52 -19.48
C ALA A 466 -40.08 17.58 -18.68
N LEU A 467 -39.03 16.96 -19.24
CA LEU A 467 -37.65 17.01 -18.74
C LEU A 467 -36.85 18.04 -19.55
N TYR A 468 -36.42 19.12 -18.89
CA TYR A 468 -35.66 20.21 -19.49
C TYR A 468 -34.19 20.17 -19.07
N SER A 469 -33.30 20.65 -19.93
CA SER A 469 -31.86 20.82 -19.68
C SER A 469 -31.07 19.54 -19.32
N ALA A 470 -31.65 18.35 -19.50
CA ALA A 470 -30.93 17.09 -19.41
C ALA A 470 -29.74 17.07 -20.39
N GLY A 471 -28.58 16.64 -19.92
CA GLY A 471 -27.30 16.67 -20.64
C GLY A 471 -26.64 18.05 -20.76
N SER A 472 -27.30 19.16 -20.38
CA SER A 472 -26.76 20.52 -20.49
C SER A 472 -26.63 21.29 -19.17
N GLY A 473 -27.34 20.86 -18.11
CA GLY A 473 -27.16 21.34 -16.75
C GLY A 473 -27.72 20.38 -15.70
N GLY A 474 -27.29 20.53 -14.44
CA GLY A 474 -27.81 19.78 -13.29
C GLY A 474 -28.44 20.72 -12.27
N THR A 475 -29.57 20.33 -11.69
CA THR A 475 -30.22 21.04 -10.58
C THR A 475 -30.60 20.05 -9.47
N TYR A 476 -29.94 20.19 -8.33
CA TYR A 476 -30.03 19.29 -7.19
C TYR A 476 -30.63 20.00 -5.98
N LEU A 477 -31.61 19.39 -5.31
CA LEU A 477 -32.23 19.99 -4.12
C LEU A 477 -31.29 19.98 -2.92
N SER A 478 -31.35 21.07 -2.14
CA SER A 478 -30.97 21.05 -0.73
C SER A 478 -32.21 20.97 0.16
N SER A 479 -32.05 20.64 1.44
CA SER A 479 -33.11 20.66 2.45
C SER A 479 -33.48 22.07 2.93
N SER A 480 -32.86 23.15 2.42
CA SER A 480 -33.04 24.52 2.90
C SER A 480 -34.05 25.33 2.06
N LEU A 481 -34.97 26.02 2.74
CA LEU A 481 -35.94 26.95 2.13
C LEU A 481 -35.20 28.18 1.55
N SER A 482 -35.66 28.68 0.40
CA SER A 482 -35.11 29.89 -0.23
C SER A 482 -35.23 31.11 0.71
N SER A 483 -34.19 31.95 0.71
CA SER A 483 -34.21 33.27 1.37
C SER A 483 -34.94 34.33 0.55
N GLY A 484 -35.00 34.17 -0.79
CA GLY A 484 -35.67 35.08 -1.70
C GLY A 484 -37.19 34.94 -1.77
N SER A 485 -37.73 33.72 -1.66
CA SER A 485 -39.18 33.47 -1.71
C SER A 485 -39.57 32.10 -1.15
N PRO A 486 -40.65 31.98 -0.33
CA PRO A 486 -41.09 30.69 0.20
C PRO A 486 -41.61 29.72 -0.87
N ASN A 487 -41.95 30.20 -2.06
CA ASN A 487 -42.32 29.34 -3.20
C ASN A 487 -41.11 28.62 -3.86
N SER A 488 -39.89 28.90 -3.38
CA SER A 488 -38.61 28.37 -3.86
C SER A 488 -37.83 27.64 -2.76
N ALA A 489 -36.81 26.89 -3.14
CA ALA A 489 -35.90 26.18 -2.24
C ALA A 489 -34.47 26.24 -2.78
N TRP A 490 -33.47 26.24 -1.90
CA TRP A 490 -32.06 26.29 -2.25
C TRP A 490 -31.59 25.02 -2.96
N ARG A 491 -30.65 25.21 -3.88
CA ARG A 491 -30.22 24.18 -4.84
C ARG A 491 -28.72 24.24 -5.07
N LEU A 492 -28.11 23.10 -5.39
CA LEU A 492 -26.85 23.06 -6.12
C LEU A 492 -27.16 23.06 -7.62
N ARG A 493 -26.63 24.03 -8.37
CA ARG A 493 -26.78 24.09 -9.83
C ARG A 493 -25.45 24.15 -10.55
N PHE A 494 -25.43 23.57 -11.75
CA PHE A 494 -24.30 23.73 -12.66
C PHE A 494 -24.68 23.56 -14.13
N ASN A 495 -23.81 24.05 -14.99
CA ASN A 495 -23.75 23.75 -16.42
C ASN A 495 -22.27 23.63 -16.83
N SER A 496 -21.97 23.62 -18.13
CA SER A 496 -20.60 23.51 -18.64
C SER A 496 -19.67 24.68 -18.28
N ARG A 497 -20.21 25.85 -17.92
CA ARG A 497 -19.44 27.05 -17.58
C ARG A 497 -19.24 27.21 -16.07
N ASN A 498 -20.31 27.11 -15.28
CA ASN A 498 -20.27 27.41 -13.84
C ASN A 498 -21.02 26.40 -12.96
N VAL A 499 -20.73 26.47 -11.66
CA VAL A 499 -21.44 25.83 -10.55
C VAL A 499 -21.71 26.89 -9.48
N SER A 500 -22.87 26.83 -8.83
CA SER A 500 -23.21 27.69 -7.70
C SER A 500 -24.28 27.04 -6.82
N THR A 501 -24.43 27.52 -5.58
CA THR A 501 -25.74 27.43 -4.93
C THR A 501 -26.70 28.45 -5.59
N ALA A 502 -28.00 28.16 -5.61
CA ALA A 502 -29.01 29.02 -6.21
C ALA A 502 -30.24 29.16 -5.30
N ASP A 503 -30.67 30.40 -5.06
CA ASP A 503 -31.74 30.76 -4.11
C ASP A 503 -33.14 30.67 -4.76
N SER A 504 -33.35 31.40 -5.86
CA SER A 504 -34.57 31.36 -6.67
C SER A 504 -34.32 31.82 -8.11
N THR A 505 -35.06 31.24 -9.05
CA THR A 505 -35.22 31.71 -10.44
C THR A 505 -36.68 31.45 -10.87
N ALA A 506 -37.20 32.20 -11.85
CA ALA A 506 -38.62 32.12 -12.22
C ALA A 506 -39.07 30.73 -12.71
N ASP A 507 -38.16 30.01 -13.37
CA ASP A 507 -38.40 28.70 -14.01
C ASP A 507 -38.29 27.51 -13.03
N ASP A 508 -38.19 27.80 -11.73
CA ASP A 508 -37.55 26.95 -10.74
C ASP A 508 -38.26 27.02 -9.39
N SER A 509 -39.55 26.71 -9.41
CA SER A 509 -40.38 26.61 -8.22
C SER A 509 -40.05 25.36 -7.39
N ARG A 510 -40.43 25.34 -6.11
CA ARG A 510 -40.26 24.19 -5.22
C ARG A 510 -41.18 23.00 -5.57
N CYS A 511 -42.20 23.24 -6.40
CA CYS A 511 -43.07 22.22 -6.98
C CYS A 511 -42.46 21.49 -8.19
N ASN A 512 -41.33 21.97 -8.73
CA ASN A 512 -40.65 21.34 -9.87
C ASN A 512 -39.87 20.09 -9.42
N GLY A 513 -39.67 19.15 -10.34
CA GLY A 513 -38.98 17.89 -10.10
C GLY A 513 -37.47 18.01 -10.26
N HIS A 514 -36.73 17.56 -9.24
CA HIS A 514 -35.28 17.71 -9.15
C HIS A 514 -34.59 16.45 -8.62
N SER A 515 -33.40 16.16 -9.13
CA SER A 515 -32.58 15.06 -8.61
C SER A 515 -32.10 15.36 -7.19
N VAL A 516 -31.88 14.30 -6.42
CA VAL A 516 -31.33 14.38 -5.07
C VAL A 516 -30.07 13.54 -4.99
N ARG A 517 -28.99 14.17 -4.51
CA ARG A 517 -27.73 13.53 -4.17
C ARG A 517 -27.61 13.57 -2.64
N ALA A 518 -27.76 12.42 -2.00
CA ALA A 518 -27.83 12.32 -0.55
C ALA A 518 -26.46 12.56 0.12
N VAL A 519 -26.49 13.00 1.38
CA VAL A 519 -25.34 13.01 2.29
C VAL A 519 -25.61 12.14 3.51
N TRP A 520 -24.56 11.58 4.07
CA TRP A 520 -24.58 10.78 5.29
C TRP A 520 -23.75 11.47 6.38
N ASP A 521 -24.34 11.58 7.57
CA ASP A 521 -23.66 12.03 8.79
C ASP A 521 -23.37 10.81 9.69
N ALA A 522 -22.13 10.74 10.18
CA ALA A 522 -21.62 9.64 10.99
C ALA A 522 -21.85 9.83 12.50
N LYS A 523 -22.38 11.00 12.91
CA LYS A 523 -22.45 11.47 14.30
C LYS A 523 -23.76 11.13 15.00
#